data_AF-A0A2P4UP28-F1
#
_entry.id   AF-A0A2P4UP28-F1
#
_cell.length_a   1.000
_cell.length_b   1.000
_cell.length_c   1.000
_cell.angle_alpha   90.00
_cell.angle_beta   90.00
_cell.angle_gamma   90.00
#
_symmetry.space_group_name_H-M   'P 1'
#
loop_
_entity.id
_entity.type
_entity.pdbx_description
1 polymer ?
#
loop_
_entity_poly.entity_id
_entity_poly.type
_entity_poly.pdbx_seq_one_letter_code
_entity_poly.pdbx_strand_id
1 'polypeptide(L)' 'MRRENLDLRVHDRVALDEIDLYAEILSAVAAADEPLTLAQIDSALGVASRGHGRRELTCQD' A
#
# COMPACT_ATOMS: atom_id res chain seq x y z
N MET A 1 -10.62 -25.55 0.77
CA MET A 1 -10.07 -24.24 0.39
C MET A 1 -8.90 -23.92 1.32
N ARG A 2 -7.71 -23.75 0.75
CA ARG A 2 -6.45 -23.55 1.46
C ARG A 2 -6.47 -22.13 2.05
N ARG A 3 -6.65 -22.02 3.38
CA ARG A 3 -6.37 -20.76 4.10
C ARG A 3 -4.86 -20.66 4.20
N GLU A 4 -4.25 -20.13 3.14
CA GLU A 4 -2.83 -19.84 3.09
C GLU A 4 -2.52 -18.88 4.22
N ASN A 5 -1.82 -19.41 5.23
CA ASN A 5 -1.06 -18.74 6.28
C ASN A 5 -1.21 -17.21 6.32
N LEU A 6 -2.38 -16.73 6.74
CA LEU A 6 -2.54 -15.32 7.07
C LEU A 6 -1.73 -15.12 8.35
N ASP A 7 -0.51 -14.62 8.24
CA ASP A 7 0.33 -14.37 9.40
C ASP A 7 -0.34 -13.28 10.24
N LEU A 8 -1.02 -13.69 11.32
CA LEU A 8 -1.76 -12.81 12.21
C LEU A 8 -0.86 -11.94 13.11
N ARG A 9 0.47 -11.98 12.88
CA ARG A 9 1.47 -11.21 13.64
C ARG A 9 1.76 -9.84 13.03
N VAL A 10 1.27 -9.55 11.83
CA VAL A 10 1.27 -8.18 11.31
C VAL A 10 0.43 -7.36 12.28
N HIS A 11 1.08 -6.41 12.97
CA HIS A 11 0.42 -5.63 14.02
C HIS A 11 -0.85 -5.00 13.45
N ASP A 12 -1.97 -5.11 14.17
CA ASP A 12 -3.31 -4.71 13.72
C ASP A 12 -3.31 -3.37 12.97
N ARG A 13 -2.56 -2.38 13.47
CA ARG A 13 -2.43 -1.05 12.85
C ARG A 13 -1.60 -1.01 11.57
N VAL A 14 -0.49 -1.75 11.49
CA VAL A 14 0.37 -1.80 10.29
C VAL A 14 -0.34 -2.56 9.18
N ALA A 15 -1.00 -3.67 9.51
CA ALA A 15 -1.79 -4.44 8.55
C ALA A 15 -2.96 -3.63 7.99
N LEU A 16 -3.66 -2.89 8.86
CA LEU A 16 -4.75 -2.02 8.45
C LEU A 16 -4.25 -0.85 7.60
N ASP A 17 -3.13 -0.22 7.96
CA ASP A 17 -2.51 0.83 7.15
C ASP A 17 -2.11 0.31 5.76
N GLU A 18 -1.63 -0.94 5.66
CA GLU A 18 -1.36 -1.60 4.38
C GLU A 18 -2.64 -1.91 3.58
N ILE A 19 -3.71 -2.37 4.23
CA ILE A 19 -5.01 -2.61 3.59
C ILE A 19 -5.57 -1.30 3.02
N ASP A 20 -5.53 -0.22 3.79
CA ASP A 20 -5.95 1.12 3.35
C ASP A 20 -5.11 1.58 2.17
N LEU A 21 -3.78 1.37 2.20
CA LEU A 21 -2.89 1.66 1.08
C LEU A 21 -3.29 0.92 -0.20
N TYR A 22 -3.55 -0.38 -0.12
CA TYR A 22 -3.99 -1.16 -1.29
C TYR A 22 -5.39 -0.77 -1.77
N ALA A 23 -6.30 -0.42 -0.86
CA ALA A 23 -7.64 0.03 -1.20
C ALA A 23 -7.62 1.34 -2.02
N GLU A 24 -6.72 2.27 -1.69
CA GLU A 24 -6.52 3.51 -2.46
C GLU A 24 -6.01 3.22 -3.89
N ILE A 25 -5.04 2.32 -4.05
CA ILE A 25 -4.55 1.92 -5.38
C ILE A 25 -5.66 1.28 -6.20
N LEU A 26 -6.41 0.34 -5.61
CA LEU A 26 -7.51 -0.34 -6.31
C LEU A 26 -8.63 0.63 -6.71
N SER A 27 -8.91 1.62 -5.86
CA SER A 27 -9.87 2.68 -6.17
C SER A 27 -9.40 3.55 -7.33
N ALA A 28 -8.12 3.92 -7.36
CA ALA A 28 -7.51 4.66 -8.48
C ALA A 28 -7.53 3.85 -9.78
N VAL A 29 -7.26 2.55 -9.72
CA VAL A 29 -7.36 1.65 -10.88
C VAL A 29 -8.80 1.54 -11.38
N ALA A 30 -9.77 1.39 -10.47
CA ALA A 30 -11.18 1.30 -10.84
C ALA A 30 -11.73 2.58 -11.48
N ALA A 31 -11.13 3.74 -11.16
CA ALA A 31 -11.47 5.03 -11.74
C ALA A 31 -10.72 5.35 -13.04
N ALA A 32 -9.70 4.58 -13.40
CA ALA A 32 -8.89 4.81 -14.58
C ALA A 32 -9.39 3.99 -15.77
N ASP A 33 -9.47 4.61 -16.94
CA ASP A 33 -9.84 3.93 -18.19
C ASP A 33 -8.68 3.10 -18.78
N GLU A 34 -7.45 3.33 -18.31
CA GLU A 34 -6.22 2.71 -18.80
C GLU A 34 -5.29 2.34 -17.62
N PRO A 35 -4.31 1.44 -17.81
CA PRO A 35 -3.36 1.06 -16.76
C PRO A 35 -2.62 2.27 -16.16
N LEU A 36 -2.53 2.31 -14.83
CA LEU A 36 -1.84 3.39 -14.13
C LEU A 36 -0.32 3.32 -14.33
N THR A 37 0.28 4.47 -14.61
CA THR A 37 1.73 4.67 -14.54
C THR A 37 2.19 4.82 -13.10
N LEU A 38 3.48 4.57 -12.83
CA LEU A 38 4.07 4.76 -11.49
C LEU A 38 3.83 6.16 -10.94
N ALA A 39 3.93 7.19 -11.77
CA ALA A 39 3.67 8.57 -11.34
C ALA A 39 2.21 8.80 -10.92
N GLN A 40 1.25 8.12 -11.56
CA GLN A 40 -0.16 8.19 -11.17
C GLN A 40 -0.43 7.44 -9.87
N ILE A 41 0.26 6.32 -9.66
CA ILE A 41 0.22 5.59 -8.39
C ILE A 41 0.79 6.47 -7.27
N ASP A 42 1.96 7.07 -7.47
CA ASP A 42 2.57 8.00 -6.51
C ASP A 42 1.67 9.19 -6.20
N SER A 43 0.94 9.69 -7.20
CA SER A 43 -0.04 10.76 -7.01
C SER A 43 -1.25 10.30 -6.21
N ALA A 44 -1.83 9.13 -6.52
CA ALA A 44 -2.98 8.57 -5.80
C ALA A 44 -2.63 8.29 -4.33
N LEU A 45 -1.40 7.83 -4.08
CA LEU A 45 -0.86 7.58 -2.75
C LEU A 45 -0.32 8.85 -2.05
N GLY A 46 -0.35 10.02 -2.71
CA GLY A 46 0.14 11.28 -2.15
C GLY A 46 1.65 11.34 -1.88
N VAL A 47 2.45 10.49 -2.52
CA VAL A 47 3.90 10.31 -2.28
C VAL A 47 4.75 11.36 -2.99
N ALA A 48 4.21 12.03 -4.02
CA ALA A 48 4.94 12.91 -4.94
C ALA A 48 5.50 14.23 -4.33
N SER A 49 5.31 14.53 -3.04
CA SER A 49 5.76 15.81 -2.45
C SER A 49 6.41 15.75 -1.05
N ARG A 50 6.67 14.57 -0.50
CA ARG A 50 7.49 14.46 0.72
C ARG A 50 8.69 13.57 0.42
N GLY A 51 9.79 14.22 0.05
CA GLY A 51 11.06 13.57 -0.22
C GLY A 51 11.31 12.46 0.79
N HIS A 52 11.42 11.22 0.27
CA HIS A 52 11.91 10.03 0.95
C HIS A 52 11.89 10.17 2.48
N GLY A 53 10.68 10.20 3.05
CA GLY A 53 10.52 9.84 4.43
C GLY A 53 10.92 8.38 4.50
N ARG A 54 12.19 8.13 4.81
CA ARG A 54 12.73 6.85 5.25
C ARG A 54 11.85 6.37 6.40
N ARG A 55 10.73 5.74 6.08
CA ARG A 55 10.05 4.83 6.99
C ARG A 55 10.96 3.62 6.95
N GLU A 56 11.87 3.59 7.91
CA GLU A 56 12.73 2.46 8.17
C GLU A 56 11.87 1.19 8.06
N LEU A 57 12.14 0.40 7.01
CA LEU A 57 11.91 -1.03 7.05
C LEU A 57 12.83 -1.54 8.16
N THR A 58 12.44 -1.35 9.41
CA THR A 58 13.12 -2.02 10.50
C THR A 58 12.89 -3.49 10.23
N CYS A 59 13.96 -4.19 9.84
CA CYS A 59 14.06 -5.62 10.05
C CYS A 59 13.81 -5.83 11.55
N GLN A 60 12.57 -6.11 11.93
CA GLN A 60 12.28 -6.55 13.29
C GLN A 60 12.65 -8.04 13.32
N ASP A 61 13.61 -8.38 14.18
CA ASP A 61 14.13 -9.73 14.47
C ASP A 61 13.04 -10.82 14.59
#